data_AF-A0A699HH32-F1
#
_entry.id   AF-A0A699HH32-F1
#
_cell.length_a   1.000
_cell.length_b   1.000
_cell.length_c   1.000
_cell.angle_alpha   90.00
_cell.angle_beta   90.00
_cell.angle_gamma   90.00
#
_symmetry.space_group_name_H-M   'P 1'
#
loop_
_entity.id
_entity.type
_entity.pdbx_description
1 polymer ?
#
loop_
_entity_poly.entity_id
_entity_poly.type
_entity_poly.pdbx_seq_one_letter_code
_entity_poly.pdbx_strand_id
1 'polypeptide(L)'
;MAGERELIHEDQHSTNDDDTTIRTGTLWTIVAHTITAVIGSGVLSLAWSTAQLDLLIPLLELGTDLLLASAVRVILGEKKAWVCGLLQYMSFHGTSIAYVVTTATCINVIRKSNCYHNIGRDAKCEYNGNIYMLLFGVVQIVMSQIPNFNSMVLVSVVAAIMSFCYASIGFGLGFAQVIENGNIAGSITGVPASSVSKKLWHTFQALGDIALSYPYAFVLLEIQDSIKSPPENKVTKQASAIAVTVTSIFYLGCGCFGYAAFGNNAPGNLLTGFGFYEPYWIVGFANVCIIIHLIGGYQSLTQLLSVQPKSYSASQCLHLLKDP
;
A
#
# COMPACT_ATOMS: atom_id res chain seq x y z
N MET A 1 -56.64 -18.85 -35.97
CA MET A 1 -56.43 -17.87 -34.87
C MET A 1 -55.30 -18.47 -34.04
N ALA A 2 -54.03 -18.16 -34.31
CA ALA A 2 -53.30 -16.96 -33.91
C ALA A 2 -53.24 -16.78 -32.37
N GLY A 3 -52.02 -16.78 -31.80
CA GLY A 3 -51.71 -16.01 -30.58
C GLY A 3 -51.05 -16.73 -29.41
N GLU A 4 -49.73 -16.54 -29.26
CA GLU A 4 -48.84 -16.82 -28.11
C GLU A 4 -48.95 -15.80 -26.95
N ARG A 5 -48.28 -16.16 -25.82
CA ARG A 5 -47.76 -15.37 -24.65
C ARG A 5 -48.67 -15.30 -23.42
N GLU A 6 -48.22 -15.36 -22.17
CA GLU A 6 -46.95 -15.58 -21.43
C GLU A 6 -47.42 -15.79 -19.96
N LEU A 7 -47.01 -16.81 -19.19
CA LEU A 7 -45.78 -16.93 -18.37
C LEU A 7 -45.73 -16.01 -17.12
N ILE A 8 -45.41 -16.64 -15.97
CA ILE A 8 -44.86 -16.10 -14.70
C ILE A 8 -45.86 -15.90 -13.54
N HIS A 9 -46.01 -16.94 -12.69
CA HIS A 9 -46.05 -16.76 -11.23
C HIS A 9 -45.66 -18.07 -10.53
N GLU A 10 -44.93 -17.93 -9.41
CA GLU A 10 -44.43 -18.96 -8.48
C GLU A 10 -43.03 -19.52 -8.77
N ASP A 11 -42.01 -18.70 -8.47
CA ASP A 11 -40.70 -19.17 -8.03
C ASP A 11 -40.51 -18.71 -6.56
N GLN A 12 -40.94 -19.55 -5.61
CA GLN A 12 -40.59 -19.43 -4.19
C GLN A 12 -39.58 -20.53 -3.86
N HIS A 13 -38.31 -20.29 -4.21
CA HIS A 13 -37.19 -21.07 -3.68
C HIS A 13 -36.24 -20.15 -2.89
N SER A 14 -36.45 -20.17 -1.57
CA SER A 14 -35.53 -19.82 -0.48
C SER A 14 -34.23 -19.06 -0.82
N THR A 15 -34.25 -17.75 -0.62
CA THR A 15 -33.07 -16.91 -0.34
C THR A 15 -33.21 -16.29 1.05
N ASN A 16 -32.94 -17.08 2.08
CA ASN A 16 -32.70 -16.59 3.43
C ASN A 16 -31.53 -17.41 3.96
N ASP A 17 -30.34 -16.81 4.04
CA ASP A 17 -29.31 -17.13 5.07
C ASP A 17 -28.00 -16.31 4.98
N ASP A 18 -27.96 -15.09 4.40
CA ASP A 18 -26.72 -14.27 4.40
C ASP A 18 -26.92 -12.76 4.69
N ASP A 19 -28.00 -12.32 5.38
CA ASP A 19 -28.23 -10.89 5.73
C ASP A 19 -28.20 -10.62 7.25
N THR A 20 -27.18 -11.10 7.96
CA THR A 20 -26.99 -10.77 9.40
C THR A 20 -25.58 -10.37 9.81
N THR A 21 -24.76 -9.81 8.91
CA THR A 21 -23.65 -8.94 9.34
C THR A 21 -24.12 -7.49 9.36
N ILE A 22 -24.48 -7.00 10.56
CA ILE A 22 -24.79 -5.59 10.79
C ILE A 22 -23.51 -4.77 10.57
N ARG A 23 -23.34 -4.18 9.37
CA ARG A 23 -22.22 -3.28 9.03
C ARG A 23 -22.46 -1.91 9.67
N THR A 24 -21.85 -1.63 10.83
CA THR A 24 -22.01 -0.42 11.66
C THR A 24 -20.89 0.62 11.51
N GLY A 25 -20.22 0.70 10.37
CA GLY A 25 -19.05 1.58 10.20
C GLY A 25 -19.41 3.07 10.27
N THR A 26 -18.83 3.81 11.22
CA THR A 26 -18.89 5.29 11.22
C THR A 26 -17.91 5.87 10.20
N LEU A 27 -18.09 7.13 9.78
CA LEU A 27 -17.13 7.83 8.89
C LEU A 27 -15.68 7.70 9.39
N TRP A 28 -15.47 7.78 10.70
CA TRP A 28 -14.14 7.66 11.31
C TRP A 28 -13.56 6.25 11.21
N THR A 29 -14.39 5.22 11.37
CA THR A 29 -13.99 3.83 11.18
C THR A 29 -13.60 3.58 9.72
N ILE A 30 -14.40 4.08 8.78
CA ILE A 30 -14.11 3.99 7.34
C ILE A 30 -12.81 4.71 7.01
N VAL A 31 -12.62 5.95 7.48
CA VAL A 31 -11.39 6.72 7.27
C VAL A 31 -10.17 6.00 7.88
N ALA A 32 -10.30 5.40 9.06
CA ALA A 32 -9.20 4.65 9.68
C ALA A 32 -8.82 3.40 8.86
N HIS A 33 -9.79 2.58 8.44
CA HIS A 33 -9.53 1.43 7.56
C HIS A 33 -8.93 1.89 6.23
N THR A 34 -9.48 2.96 5.66
CA THR A 34 -8.97 3.56 4.43
C THR A 34 -7.51 3.97 4.57
N ILE A 35 -7.14 4.74 5.60
CA ILE A 35 -5.76 5.18 5.83
C ILE A 35 -4.81 3.99 6.01
N THR A 36 -5.28 2.92 6.67
CA THR A 36 -4.52 1.66 6.82
C THR A 36 -4.20 1.04 5.47
N ALA A 37 -5.18 1.03 4.58
CA ALA A 37 -5.05 0.49 3.23
C ALA A 37 -4.12 1.33 2.36
N VAL A 38 -4.08 2.66 2.58
CA VAL A 38 -3.31 3.57 1.73
C VAL A 38 -1.85 3.67 2.17
N ILE A 39 -1.57 3.87 3.46
CA ILE A 39 -0.20 4.08 3.94
C ILE A 39 0.48 2.72 4.11
N GLY A 40 1.07 2.23 3.01
CA GLY A 40 1.82 0.99 2.97
C GLY A 40 3.31 1.16 3.26
N SER A 41 4.06 0.07 3.28
CA SER A 41 5.52 0.10 3.49
C SER A 41 6.29 0.79 2.36
N GLY A 42 5.67 0.95 1.19
CA GLY A 42 6.24 1.64 0.02
C GLY A 42 6.60 3.11 0.28
N VAL A 43 5.97 3.78 1.25
CA VAL A 43 6.29 5.17 1.61
C VAL A 43 7.78 5.38 1.92
N LEU A 44 8.46 4.35 2.43
CA LEU A 44 9.87 4.43 2.80
C LEU A 44 10.82 4.21 1.62
N SER A 45 10.37 3.64 0.50
CA SER A 45 11.20 3.55 -0.73
C SER A 45 11.08 4.80 -1.60
N LEU A 46 10.10 5.67 -1.34
CA LEU A 46 9.86 6.88 -2.13
C LEU A 46 11.06 7.83 -2.20
N ALA A 47 11.90 7.88 -1.16
CA ALA A 47 13.13 8.67 -1.21
C ALA A 47 14.08 8.19 -2.31
N TRP A 48 14.23 6.87 -2.42
CA TRP A 48 15.02 6.25 -3.49
C TRP A 48 14.36 6.44 -4.85
N SER A 49 13.05 6.24 -4.96
CA SER A 49 12.33 6.44 -6.23
C SER A 49 12.42 7.89 -6.72
N THR A 50 12.28 8.85 -5.82
CA THR A 50 12.47 10.29 -6.10
C THR A 50 13.90 10.57 -6.60
N ALA A 51 14.90 9.90 -6.03
CA ALA A 51 16.27 10.03 -6.49
C ALA A 51 16.47 9.50 -7.91
N GLN A 52 15.76 8.44 -8.31
CA GLN A 52 15.90 7.84 -9.65
C GLN A 52 15.15 8.60 -10.75
N LEU A 53 13.99 9.16 -10.42
CA LEU A 53 13.02 9.74 -11.37
C LEU A 53 13.08 11.26 -11.51
N ASP A 54 13.94 11.92 -10.74
CA ASP A 54 14.01 13.38 -10.62
C ASP A 54 12.78 13.95 -9.89
N LEU A 55 12.93 15.11 -9.20
CA LEU A 55 11.90 15.66 -8.29
C LEU A 55 10.54 15.98 -8.98
N LEU A 56 10.52 16.03 -10.32
CA LEU A 56 9.36 16.41 -11.13
C LEU A 56 8.32 15.30 -11.31
N ILE A 57 8.71 14.02 -11.27
CA ILE A 57 7.79 12.90 -11.53
C ILE A 57 6.89 12.56 -10.32
N PRO A 58 7.37 12.54 -9.07
CA PRO A 58 6.50 12.29 -7.91
C PRO A 58 5.41 13.35 -7.73
N LEU A 59 5.69 14.60 -8.12
CA LEU A 59 4.69 15.69 -8.16
C LEU A 59 3.70 15.54 -9.32
N LEU A 60 4.11 14.92 -10.43
CA LEU A 60 3.26 14.63 -11.57
C LEU A 60 2.31 13.45 -11.30
N GLU A 61 2.75 12.45 -10.53
CA GLU A 61 1.93 11.30 -10.14
C GLU A 61 0.74 11.68 -9.23
N LEU A 62 0.88 12.76 -8.46
CA LEU A 62 -0.22 13.37 -7.71
C LEU A 62 -1.40 13.77 -8.61
N GLY A 63 -1.12 14.10 -9.88
CA GLY A 63 -2.13 14.42 -10.89
C GLY A 63 -2.71 13.19 -11.59
N THR A 64 -1.93 12.11 -11.74
CA THR A 64 -2.36 10.93 -12.49
C THR A 64 -3.28 10.00 -11.70
N ASP A 65 -3.13 9.89 -10.38
CA ASP A 65 -4.04 9.05 -9.56
C ASP A 65 -5.49 9.56 -9.58
N LEU A 66 -5.65 10.89 -9.59
CA LEU A 66 -6.96 11.54 -9.73
C LEU A 66 -7.52 11.39 -11.16
N LEU A 67 -6.64 11.38 -12.18
CA LEU A 67 -7.01 11.19 -13.58
C LEU A 67 -7.35 9.73 -13.91
N LEU A 68 -6.66 8.74 -13.34
CA LEU A 68 -6.90 7.33 -13.63
C LEU A 68 -8.25 6.86 -13.05
N ALA A 69 -8.58 7.29 -11.83
CA ALA A 69 -9.89 7.05 -11.22
C ALA A 69 -11.04 7.65 -12.05
N SER A 70 -10.78 8.77 -12.74
CA SER A 70 -11.74 9.46 -13.60
C SER A 70 -11.80 8.85 -15.02
N ALA A 71 -10.69 8.35 -15.54
CA ALA A 71 -10.58 7.83 -16.91
C ALA A 71 -11.10 6.39 -17.05
N VAL A 72 -10.95 5.55 -16.01
CA VAL A 72 -11.48 4.18 -16.02
C VAL A 72 -13.01 4.17 -16.06
N ARG A 73 -13.66 5.19 -15.48
CA ARG A 73 -15.13 5.38 -15.45
C ARG A 73 -15.79 5.63 -16.80
N VAL A 74 -15.04 5.93 -17.86
CA VAL A 74 -15.66 6.45 -19.10
C VAL A 74 -15.43 5.56 -20.33
N ILE A 75 -14.50 4.58 -20.34
CA ILE A 75 -13.98 4.02 -21.62
C ILE A 75 -13.84 2.48 -21.70
N LEU A 76 -14.34 1.68 -20.76
CA LEU A 76 -14.04 0.23 -20.77
C LEU A 76 -15.20 -0.70 -21.15
N GLY A 77 -15.10 -1.30 -22.35
CA GLY A 77 -15.85 -2.50 -22.76
C GLY A 77 -15.23 -3.81 -22.24
N GLU A 78 -15.92 -4.94 -22.43
CA GLU A 78 -15.62 -6.25 -21.79
C GLU A 78 -14.16 -6.71 -21.89
N LYS A 79 -13.51 -6.56 -23.04
CA LYS A 79 -12.10 -6.98 -23.23
C LYS A 79 -11.12 -6.20 -22.36
N LYS A 80 -11.42 -4.92 -22.08
CA LYS A 80 -10.56 -4.06 -21.27
C LYS A 80 -10.76 -4.32 -19.77
N ALA A 81 -11.96 -4.71 -19.35
CA ALA A 81 -12.23 -5.15 -17.98
C ALA A 81 -11.42 -6.41 -17.61
N TRP A 82 -11.28 -7.35 -18.56
CA TRP A 82 -10.42 -8.53 -18.39
C TRP A 82 -8.94 -8.17 -18.20
N VAL A 83 -8.43 -7.20 -18.97
CA VAL A 83 -7.06 -6.72 -18.82
C VAL A 83 -6.86 -6.03 -17.46
N CYS A 84 -7.82 -5.21 -17.03
CA CYS A 84 -7.79 -4.59 -15.69
C CYS A 84 -7.80 -5.64 -14.57
N GLY A 85 -8.64 -6.66 -14.67
CA GLY A 85 -8.67 -7.76 -13.70
C GLY A 85 -7.34 -8.52 -13.63
N LEU A 86 -6.72 -8.80 -14.78
CA LEU A 86 -5.41 -9.44 -14.84
C LEU A 86 -4.30 -8.57 -14.21
N LEU A 87 -4.26 -7.27 -14.53
CA LEU A 87 -3.31 -6.33 -13.95
C LEU A 87 -3.48 -6.24 -12.42
N GLN A 88 -4.72 -6.14 -11.94
CA GLN A 88 -5.05 -6.11 -10.52
C GLN A 88 -4.59 -7.39 -9.80
N TYR A 89 -4.82 -8.56 -10.41
CA TYR A 89 -4.38 -9.85 -9.88
C TYR A 89 -2.85 -9.93 -9.74
N MET A 90 -2.11 -9.45 -10.76
CA MET A 90 -0.66 -9.37 -10.71
C MET A 90 -0.19 -8.40 -9.61
N SER A 91 -0.85 -7.25 -9.43
CA SER A 91 -0.54 -6.30 -8.37
C SER A 91 -0.71 -6.90 -6.97
N PHE A 92 -1.74 -7.72 -6.75
CA PHE A 92 -1.93 -8.43 -5.46
C PHE A 92 -0.78 -9.41 -5.17
N HIS A 93 -0.32 -10.15 -6.18
CA HIS A 93 0.83 -11.05 -6.03
C HIS A 93 2.13 -10.28 -5.80
N GLY A 94 2.34 -9.19 -6.54
CA GLY A 94 3.48 -8.29 -6.35
C GLY A 94 3.54 -7.73 -4.94
N THR A 95 2.40 -7.27 -4.41
CA THR A 95 2.28 -6.78 -3.03
C THR A 95 2.63 -7.87 -2.01
N SER A 96 2.14 -9.11 -2.22
CA SER A 96 2.46 -10.25 -1.34
C SER A 96 3.96 -10.54 -1.29
N ILE A 97 4.64 -10.50 -2.44
CA ILE A 97 6.10 -10.68 -2.54
C ILE A 97 6.82 -9.52 -1.85
N ALA A 98 6.38 -8.28 -2.09
CA ALA A 98 6.96 -7.10 -1.46
C ALA A 98 6.88 -7.15 0.07
N TYR A 99 5.80 -7.69 0.64
CA TYR A 99 5.67 -7.85 2.10
C TYR A 99 6.71 -8.83 2.67
N VAL A 100 7.00 -9.92 1.97
CA VAL A 100 8.03 -10.90 2.36
C VAL A 100 9.42 -10.25 2.35
N VAL A 101 9.77 -9.57 1.26
CA VAL A 101 11.09 -8.92 1.09
C VAL A 101 11.25 -7.78 2.11
N THR A 102 10.22 -6.97 2.30
CA THR A 102 10.23 -5.85 3.24
C THR A 102 10.39 -6.34 4.68
N THR A 103 9.67 -7.38 5.08
CA THR A 103 9.79 -7.95 6.43
C THR A 103 11.21 -8.47 6.69
N ALA A 104 11.78 -9.22 5.75
CA ALA A 104 13.15 -9.71 5.87
C ALA A 104 14.16 -8.55 5.97
N THR A 105 13.95 -7.47 5.20
CA THR A 105 14.76 -6.26 5.26
C THR A 105 14.64 -5.59 6.64
N CYS A 106 13.44 -5.43 7.18
CA CYS A 106 13.19 -4.84 8.49
C CYS A 106 13.90 -5.63 9.61
N ILE A 107 13.79 -6.97 9.60
CA ILE A 107 14.47 -7.82 10.58
C ILE A 107 15.99 -7.69 10.47
N ASN A 108 16.53 -7.68 9.25
CA ASN A 108 17.96 -7.45 9.03
C ASN A 108 18.43 -6.09 9.56
N VAL A 109 17.63 -5.04 9.39
CA VAL A 109 17.93 -3.70 9.91
C VAL A 109 17.95 -3.70 11.43
N ILE A 110 16.97 -4.31 12.10
CA ILE A 110 16.93 -4.45 13.57
C ILE A 110 18.15 -5.23 14.09
N ARG A 111 18.52 -6.31 13.40
CA ARG A 111 19.67 -7.14 13.81
C ARG A 111 20.99 -6.37 13.64
N LYS A 112 21.14 -5.65 12.52
CA LYS A 112 22.31 -4.79 12.28
C LYS A 112 22.37 -3.63 13.28
N SER A 113 21.26 -2.94 13.56
CA SER A 113 21.24 -1.83 14.52
C SER A 113 21.69 -2.27 15.90
N ASN A 114 21.17 -3.40 16.38
CA ASN A 114 21.52 -3.94 17.69
C ASN A 114 22.98 -4.44 17.74
N CYS A 115 23.47 -5.01 16.64
CA CYS A 115 24.86 -5.45 16.53
C CYS A 115 25.83 -4.28 16.60
N TYR A 116 25.59 -3.22 15.83
CA TYR A 116 26.43 -2.01 15.85
C TYR A 116 26.39 -1.28 17.19
N HIS A 117 25.23 -1.29 17.87
CA HIS A 117 25.11 -0.73 19.20
C HIS A 117 25.93 -1.53 20.23
N ASN A 118 25.85 -2.86 20.19
CA ASN A 118 26.50 -3.72 21.20
C ASN A 118 28.00 -3.90 20.98
N ILE A 119 28.45 -4.04 19.73
CA ILE A 119 29.82 -4.45 19.37
C ILE A 119 30.65 -3.25 18.87
N GLY A 120 29.99 -2.16 18.48
CA GLY A 120 30.61 -0.98 17.89
C GLY A 120 30.43 -0.91 16.37
N ARG A 121 30.61 0.29 15.82
CA ARG A 121 30.26 0.64 14.43
C ARG A 121 31.09 -0.10 13.37
N ASP A 122 32.30 -0.53 13.71
CA ASP A 122 33.22 -1.21 12.78
C ASP A 122 33.04 -2.74 12.76
N ALA A 123 32.05 -3.27 13.48
CA ALA A 123 31.76 -4.70 13.53
C ALA A 123 31.24 -5.23 12.17
N LYS A 124 31.69 -6.43 11.77
CA LYS A 124 31.16 -7.11 10.59
C LYS A 124 29.82 -7.78 10.90
N CYS A 125 28.74 -7.00 10.86
CA CYS A 125 27.39 -7.46 11.14
C CYS A 125 26.66 -7.86 9.85
N GLU A 126 26.85 -9.10 9.38
CA GLU A 126 26.15 -9.66 8.23
C GLU A 126 25.12 -10.73 8.64
N TYR A 127 23.91 -10.60 8.12
CA TYR A 127 22.81 -11.54 8.38
C TYR A 127 22.20 -11.95 7.04
N ASN A 128 21.94 -13.24 6.88
CA ASN A 128 21.26 -13.76 5.70
C ASN A 128 19.74 -13.53 5.83
N GLY A 129 19.16 -12.78 4.88
CA GLY A 129 17.73 -12.46 4.85
C GLY A 129 16.82 -13.63 4.45
N ASN A 130 17.35 -14.67 3.81
CA ASN A 130 16.55 -15.75 3.22
C ASN A 130 15.73 -16.51 4.26
N ILE A 131 16.28 -16.72 5.45
CA ILE A 131 15.57 -17.39 6.53
C ILE A 131 14.35 -16.57 7.00
N TYR A 132 14.48 -15.23 7.04
CA TYR A 132 13.37 -14.37 7.44
C TYR A 132 12.29 -14.28 6.37
N MET A 133 12.67 -14.37 5.09
CA MET A 133 11.70 -14.49 4.00
C MET A 133 10.87 -15.77 4.13
N LEU A 134 11.51 -16.92 4.40
CA LEU A 134 10.82 -18.19 4.64
C LEU A 134 9.91 -18.14 5.87
N LEU A 135 10.40 -17.59 6.98
CA LEU A 135 9.61 -17.45 8.21
C LEU A 135 8.37 -16.58 8.00
N PHE A 136 8.50 -15.45 7.29
CA PHE A 136 7.34 -14.62 6.98
C PHE A 136 6.37 -15.30 6.03
N GLY A 137 6.85 -16.11 5.07
CA GLY A 137 5.99 -16.96 4.24
C GLY A 137 5.15 -17.94 5.06
N VAL A 138 5.71 -18.52 6.14
CA VAL A 138 4.93 -19.35 7.08
C VAL A 138 3.87 -18.53 7.81
N VAL A 139 4.21 -17.31 8.24
CA VAL A 139 3.23 -16.39 8.84
C VAL A 139 2.10 -16.07 7.87
N GLN A 140 2.41 -15.82 6.60
CA GLN A 140 1.41 -15.61 5.55
C GLN A 140 0.48 -16.81 5.39
N ILE A 141 1.02 -18.04 5.36
CA ILE A 141 0.20 -19.27 5.33
C ILE A 141 -0.74 -19.31 6.54
N VAL A 142 -0.24 -19.08 7.75
CA VAL A 142 -1.08 -19.07 8.97
C VAL A 142 -2.16 -17.99 8.90
N MET A 143 -1.80 -16.76 8.51
CA MET A 143 -2.74 -15.64 8.41
C MET A 143 -3.81 -15.87 7.36
N SER A 144 -3.49 -16.56 6.26
CA SER A 144 -4.48 -16.92 5.23
C SER A 144 -5.56 -17.90 5.70
N GLN A 145 -5.33 -18.61 6.82
CA GLN A 145 -6.31 -19.56 7.36
C GLN A 145 -7.34 -18.90 8.28
N ILE A 146 -7.20 -17.62 8.62
CA ILE A 146 -8.10 -16.94 9.56
C ILE A 146 -9.25 -16.30 8.75
N PRO A 147 -10.50 -16.80 8.81
CA PRO A 147 -11.58 -16.32 7.96
C PRO A 147 -12.56 -15.36 8.67
N ASN A 148 -12.40 -15.13 9.98
CA ASN A 148 -13.50 -14.66 10.83
C ASN A 148 -13.52 -13.13 11.03
N PHE A 149 -14.43 -12.43 10.34
CA PHE A 149 -14.53 -10.96 10.26
C PHE A 149 -14.71 -10.23 11.61
N ASN A 150 -15.43 -10.82 12.58
CA ASN A 150 -15.75 -10.13 13.85
C ASN A 150 -14.56 -9.98 14.81
N SER A 151 -13.46 -10.73 14.60
CA SER A 151 -12.26 -10.67 15.44
C SER A 151 -11.14 -9.81 14.83
N MET A 152 -11.37 -9.23 13.63
CA MET A 152 -10.30 -8.68 12.78
C MET A 152 -10.23 -7.17 12.75
N VAL A 153 -11.26 -6.47 13.25
CA VAL A 153 -11.23 -5.02 13.42
C VAL A 153 -10.01 -4.59 14.23
N LEU A 154 -9.67 -5.34 15.28
CA LEU A 154 -8.49 -5.07 16.10
C LEU A 154 -7.19 -5.19 15.30
N VAL A 155 -7.05 -6.22 14.47
CA VAL A 155 -5.83 -6.44 13.67
C VAL A 155 -5.65 -5.31 12.64
N SER A 156 -6.73 -4.93 11.95
CA SER A 156 -6.71 -3.82 11.00
C SER A 156 -6.41 -2.48 11.69
N VAL A 157 -7.04 -2.20 12.84
CA VAL A 157 -6.77 -0.98 13.62
C VAL A 157 -5.32 -0.94 14.12
N VAL A 158 -4.77 -2.06 14.61
CA VAL A 158 -3.36 -2.13 15.00
C VAL A 158 -2.46 -1.88 13.79
N ALA A 159 -2.74 -2.50 12.64
CA ALA A 159 -1.98 -2.27 11.40
C ALA A 159 -2.04 -0.80 10.95
N ALA A 160 -3.18 -0.12 11.16
CA ALA A 160 -3.37 1.32 10.89
C ALA A 160 -2.45 2.19 11.74
N ILE A 161 -2.45 1.93 13.04
CA ILE A 161 -1.66 2.69 14.00
C ILE A 161 -0.18 2.49 13.67
N MET A 162 0.23 1.25 13.39
CA MET A 162 1.61 0.94 13.03
C MET A 162 2.06 1.62 11.74
N SER A 163 1.20 1.74 10.71
CA SER A 163 1.56 2.48 9.50
C SER A 163 1.76 3.96 9.71
N PHE A 164 0.85 4.59 10.45
CA PHE A 164 0.99 5.99 10.82
C PHE A 164 2.25 6.23 11.66
N CYS A 165 2.57 5.32 12.58
CA CYS A 165 3.76 5.38 13.41
C CYS A 165 5.05 5.35 12.57
N TYR A 166 5.27 4.32 11.75
CA TYR A 166 6.52 4.26 10.99
C TYR A 166 6.63 5.36 9.92
N ALA A 167 5.51 5.77 9.32
CA ALA A 167 5.50 6.83 8.31
C ALA A 167 5.84 8.20 8.93
N SER A 168 5.30 8.48 10.13
CA SER A 168 5.62 9.68 10.89
C SER A 168 7.08 9.70 11.36
N ILE A 169 7.63 8.55 11.76
CA ILE A 169 9.05 8.42 12.11
C ILE A 169 9.93 8.67 10.87
N GLY A 170 9.63 8.04 9.73
CA GLY A 170 10.37 8.24 8.48
C GLY A 170 10.34 9.69 8.01
N PHE A 171 9.16 10.32 8.03
CA PHE A 171 8.98 11.73 7.72
C PHE A 171 9.81 12.61 8.65
N GLY A 172 9.66 12.41 9.97
CA GLY A 172 10.29 13.25 10.99
C GLY A 172 11.81 13.16 10.96
N LEU A 173 12.36 11.94 10.83
CA LEU A 173 13.79 11.72 10.70
C LEU A 173 14.33 12.32 9.39
N GLY A 174 13.60 12.16 8.28
CA GLY A 174 13.95 12.78 7.00
C GLY A 174 14.06 14.30 7.12
N PHE A 175 13.04 14.92 7.70
CA PHE A 175 13.00 16.36 7.94
C PHE A 175 14.12 16.84 8.89
N ALA A 176 14.33 16.14 10.01
CA ALA A 176 15.39 16.45 10.96
C ALA A 176 16.78 16.38 10.32
N GLN A 177 17.03 15.37 9.48
CA GLN A 177 18.30 15.20 8.78
C GLN A 177 18.57 16.34 7.79
N VAL A 178 17.54 16.85 7.10
CA VAL A 178 17.68 18.03 6.22
C VAL A 178 18.12 19.26 7.02
N ILE A 179 17.54 19.47 8.21
CA ILE A 179 17.94 20.58 9.10
C ILE A 179 19.37 20.40 9.58
N GLU A 180 19.73 19.20 10.02
CA GLU A 180 21.07 18.89 10.55
C GLU A 180 22.16 19.04 9.48
N ASN A 181 21.90 18.57 8.25
CA ASN A 181 22.84 18.71 7.13
C ASN A 181 23.10 20.18 6.77
N GLY A 182 22.13 21.07 7.00
CA GLY A 182 22.20 22.48 6.63
C GLY A 182 22.23 22.73 5.11
N ASN A 183 22.06 21.69 4.30
CA ASN A 183 22.01 21.75 2.84
C ASN A 183 21.05 20.69 2.27
N ILE A 184 20.67 20.88 1.00
CA ILE A 184 19.87 19.91 0.24
C ILE A 184 20.84 19.04 -0.55
N ALA A 185 20.93 17.75 -0.21
CA ALA A 185 21.80 16.79 -0.88
C ALA A 185 21.25 16.32 -2.24
N GLY A 186 19.92 16.42 -2.44
CA GLY A 186 19.26 16.05 -3.70
C GLY A 186 19.57 17.01 -4.86
N SER A 187 19.72 16.45 -6.06
CA SER A 187 19.84 17.20 -7.32
C SER A 187 18.51 17.19 -8.10
N ILE A 188 18.30 18.20 -8.95
CA ILE A 188 17.18 18.24 -9.90
C ILE A 188 17.32 17.15 -10.98
N THR A 189 18.55 16.73 -11.30
CA THR A 189 18.84 15.74 -12.35
C THR A 189 18.84 14.28 -11.86
N GLY A 190 18.52 14.08 -10.58
CA GLY A 190 18.51 12.75 -9.95
C GLY A 190 19.87 12.06 -9.94
N VAL A 191 19.83 10.75 -9.69
CA VAL A 191 21.01 9.89 -9.64
C VAL A 191 21.59 9.68 -11.05
N PRO A 192 22.88 10.00 -11.29
CA PRO A 192 23.55 9.67 -12.54
C PRO A 192 23.78 8.15 -12.63
N ALA A 193 23.51 7.57 -13.80
CA ALA A 193 23.76 6.15 -14.05
C ALA A 193 24.97 5.95 -14.97
N SER A 194 25.69 4.85 -14.78
CA SER A 194 26.86 4.52 -15.61
C SER A 194 26.52 4.17 -17.07
N SER A 195 25.25 3.90 -17.37
CA SER A 195 24.76 3.62 -18.72
C SER A 195 23.27 3.94 -18.85
N VAL A 196 22.83 4.19 -20.09
CA VAL A 196 21.41 4.44 -20.42
C VAL A 196 20.53 3.25 -20.00
N SER A 197 20.97 2.02 -20.26
CA SER A 197 20.22 0.82 -19.88
C SER A 197 20.02 0.70 -18.37
N LYS A 198 21.03 1.06 -17.57
CA LYS A 198 20.91 1.08 -16.10
C LYS A 198 19.98 2.20 -15.64
N LYS A 199 20.08 3.40 -16.23
CA LYS A 199 19.15 4.51 -15.91
C LYS A 199 17.72 4.07 -16.18
N LEU A 200 17.46 3.52 -17.36
CA LEU A 200 16.14 3.03 -17.77
C LEU A 200 15.60 1.94 -16.82
N TRP A 201 16.46 0.99 -16.44
CA TRP A 201 16.09 -0.07 -15.49
C TRP A 201 15.75 0.48 -14.09
N HIS A 202 16.51 1.46 -13.59
CA HIS A 202 16.21 2.10 -12.32
C HIS A 202 14.95 2.98 -12.39
N THR A 203 14.72 3.66 -13.52
CA THR A 203 13.47 4.38 -13.77
C THR A 203 12.27 3.44 -13.70
N PHE A 204 12.30 2.28 -14.36
CA PHE A 204 11.19 1.32 -14.28
C PHE A 204 10.98 0.75 -12.89
N GLN A 205 12.05 0.46 -12.14
CA GLN A 205 11.93 0.04 -10.73
C GLN A 205 11.30 1.12 -9.87
N ALA A 206 11.74 2.37 -10.01
CA ALA A 206 11.20 3.49 -9.27
C ALA A 206 9.72 3.74 -9.59
N LEU A 207 9.31 3.63 -10.86
CA LEU A 207 7.90 3.69 -11.26
C LEU A 207 7.10 2.54 -10.65
N GLY A 208 7.66 1.33 -10.62
CA GLY A 208 7.04 0.18 -9.95
C GLY A 208 6.86 0.39 -8.45
N ASP A 209 7.87 0.94 -7.78
CA ASP A 209 7.84 1.25 -6.35
C ASP A 209 6.80 2.34 -6.02
N ILE A 210 6.67 3.36 -6.87
CA ILE A 210 5.64 4.39 -6.69
C ILE A 210 4.25 3.82 -6.97
N ALA A 211 4.06 3.06 -8.05
CA ALA A 211 2.79 2.41 -8.35
C ALA A 211 2.34 1.46 -7.22
N LEU A 212 3.26 0.76 -6.57
CA LEU A 212 2.98 -0.06 -5.39
C LEU A 212 2.65 0.78 -4.16
N SER A 213 3.24 1.97 -4.04
CA SER A 213 2.99 2.88 -2.93
C SER A 213 1.58 3.48 -2.99
N TYR A 214 1.03 3.75 -4.18
CA TYR A 214 -0.30 4.35 -4.35
C TYR A 214 -1.39 3.36 -4.83
N PRO A 215 -1.79 2.35 -4.02
CA PRO A 215 -2.78 1.40 -4.48
C PRO A 215 -4.21 1.92 -4.28
N TYR A 216 -4.60 2.95 -5.03
CA TYR A 216 -5.96 3.51 -4.99
C TYR A 216 -7.05 2.44 -5.21
N ALA A 217 -6.74 1.41 -6.00
CA ALA A 217 -7.64 0.28 -6.22
C ALA A 217 -7.94 -0.51 -4.93
N PHE A 218 -6.98 -0.69 -4.01
CA PHE A 218 -7.23 -1.38 -2.73
C PHE A 218 -8.15 -0.54 -1.83
N VAL A 219 -7.87 0.76 -1.77
CA VAL A 219 -8.65 1.73 -1.00
C VAL A 219 -10.12 1.73 -1.42
N LEU A 220 -10.39 1.77 -2.73
CA LEU A 220 -11.75 1.77 -3.24
C LEU A 220 -12.49 0.48 -2.89
N LEU A 221 -11.84 -0.68 -3.06
CA LEU A 221 -12.43 -1.99 -2.74
C LEU A 221 -12.73 -2.12 -1.23
N GLU A 222 -11.86 -1.63 -0.36
CA GLU A 222 -12.03 -1.69 1.09
C GLU A 222 -13.14 -0.74 1.60
N ILE A 223 -13.23 0.46 1.02
CA ILE A 223 -14.34 1.39 1.33
C ILE A 223 -15.68 0.79 0.88
N GLN A 224 -15.73 0.17 -0.31
CA GLN A 224 -16.95 -0.43 -0.84
C GLN A 224 -17.43 -1.61 0.01
N ASP A 225 -16.51 -2.42 0.55
CA ASP A 225 -16.91 -3.49 1.48
C ASP A 225 -17.39 -2.95 2.84
N SER A 226 -17.02 -1.73 3.21
CA SER A 226 -17.35 -1.13 4.51
C SER A 226 -18.71 -0.41 4.58
N ILE A 227 -19.30 0.01 3.44
CA ILE A 227 -20.51 0.88 3.39
C ILE A 227 -21.76 0.08 2.94
N LYS A 228 -22.95 0.41 3.48
CA LYS A 228 -24.27 -0.12 3.06
C LYS A 228 -24.99 0.91 2.16
N SER A 229 -25.56 0.51 1.01
CA SER A 229 -26.27 1.40 0.06
C SER A 229 -27.73 1.73 0.49
N PRO A 230 -28.37 2.87 0.07
CA PRO A 230 -27.88 4.20 -0.41
C PRO A 230 -28.46 5.43 0.37
N PRO A 231 -27.95 6.70 0.24
CA PRO A 231 -27.10 7.27 -0.82
C PRO A 231 -25.60 7.39 -0.48
N GLU A 232 -24.82 7.03 -1.49
CA GLU A 232 -23.53 6.33 -1.42
C GLU A 232 -22.32 7.22 -1.78
N ASN A 233 -22.56 8.46 -2.22
CA ASN A 233 -21.55 9.22 -2.97
C ASN A 233 -20.77 10.26 -2.12
N LYS A 234 -21.43 10.94 -1.17
CA LYS A 234 -20.78 12.05 -0.44
C LYS A 234 -19.79 11.58 0.63
N VAL A 235 -20.20 10.63 1.48
CA VAL A 235 -19.37 10.12 2.60
C VAL A 235 -18.14 9.38 2.06
N THR A 236 -18.35 8.50 1.06
CA THR A 236 -17.28 7.79 0.34
C THR A 236 -16.29 8.75 -0.28
N LYS A 237 -16.74 9.74 -1.07
CA LYS A 237 -15.86 10.76 -1.67
C LYS A 237 -15.08 11.54 -0.63
N GLN A 238 -15.73 11.92 0.48
CA GLN A 238 -15.08 12.66 1.55
C GLN A 238 -14.00 11.81 2.25
N ALA A 239 -14.30 10.54 2.55
CA ALA A 239 -13.33 9.62 3.15
C ALA A 239 -12.14 9.36 2.22
N SER A 240 -12.39 9.11 0.93
CA SER A 240 -11.34 8.93 -0.07
C SER A 240 -10.48 10.20 -0.22
N ALA A 241 -11.09 11.39 -0.27
CA ALA A 241 -10.35 12.64 -0.39
C ALA A 241 -9.43 12.90 0.81
N ILE A 242 -9.92 12.64 2.03
CA ILE A 242 -9.10 12.75 3.25
C ILE A 242 -7.94 11.76 3.20
N ALA A 243 -8.21 10.49 2.88
CA ALA A 243 -7.19 9.45 2.86
C ALA A 243 -6.09 9.73 1.81
N VAL A 244 -6.48 10.16 0.61
CA VAL A 244 -5.53 10.58 -0.44
C VAL A 244 -4.70 11.75 0.06
N THR A 245 -5.32 12.79 0.64
CA THR A 245 -4.60 13.97 1.15
C THR A 245 -3.57 13.59 2.21
N VAL A 246 -3.96 12.79 3.21
CA VAL A 246 -3.07 12.36 4.30
C VAL A 246 -1.91 11.54 3.75
N THR A 247 -2.21 10.60 2.85
CA THR A 247 -1.18 9.75 2.23
C THR A 247 -0.20 10.59 1.41
N SER A 248 -0.69 11.52 0.60
CA SER A 248 0.15 12.44 -0.17
C SER A 248 1.11 13.22 0.72
N ILE A 249 0.69 13.67 1.90
CA ILE A 249 1.57 14.36 2.85
C ILE A 249 2.71 13.45 3.31
N PHE A 250 2.41 12.23 3.74
CA PHE A 250 3.46 11.28 4.17
C PHE A 250 4.38 10.87 3.03
N TYR A 251 3.84 10.71 1.83
CA TYR A 251 4.56 10.20 0.68
C TYR A 251 5.50 11.25 0.09
N LEU A 252 4.97 12.46 -0.14
CA LEU A 252 5.79 13.60 -0.52
C LEU A 252 6.77 13.95 0.59
N GLY A 253 6.37 13.87 1.85
CA GLY A 253 7.26 14.12 2.98
C GLY A 253 8.44 13.15 3.04
N CYS A 254 8.17 11.84 3.08
CA CYS A 254 9.23 10.82 3.10
C CYS A 254 10.07 10.83 1.82
N GLY A 255 9.45 11.01 0.66
CA GLY A 255 10.12 11.11 -0.63
C GLY A 255 11.02 12.35 -0.74
N CYS A 256 10.45 13.54 -0.57
CA CYS A 256 11.16 14.82 -0.73
C CYS A 256 12.16 15.06 0.40
N PHE A 257 11.80 14.91 1.67
CA PHE A 257 12.76 15.12 2.75
C PHE A 257 13.81 14.01 2.81
N GLY A 258 13.44 12.76 2.51
CA GLY A 258 14.42 11.68 2.39
C GLY A 258 15.41 11.91 1.26
N TYR A 259 14.95 12.35 0.09
CA TYR A 259 15.84 12.69 -1.01
C TYR A 259 16.66 13.95 -0.74
N ALA A 260 16.08 14.96 -0.09
CA ALA A 260 16.82 16.16 0.33
C ALA A 260 17.90 15.82 1.37
N ALA A 261 17.66 14.84 2.24
CA ALA A 261 18.61 14.39 3.26
C ALA A 261 19.76 13.56 2.68
N PHE A 262 19.47 12.65 1.73
CA PHE A 262 20.45 11.64 1.28
C PHE A 262 20.93 11.81 -0.16
N GLY A 263 20.22 12.59 -0.98
CA GLY A 263 20.52 12.81 -2.38
C GLY A 263 20.68 11.51 -3.15
N ASN A 264 21.80 11.39 -3.87
CA ASN A 264 22.11 10.20 -4.67
C ASN A 264 22.29 8.92 -3.85
N ASN A 265 22.47 9.04 -2.52
CA ASN A 265 22.61 7.93 -1.60
C ASN A 265 21.29 7.59 -0.89
N ALA A 266 20.15 8.12 -1.35
CA ALA A 266 18.84 7.80 -0.81
C ALA A 266 18.66 6.27 -0.77
N PRO A 267 18.35 5.68 0.39
CA PRO A 267 18.22 4.25 0.52
C PRO A 267 16.84 3.76 0.07
N GLY A 268 16.76 2.51 -0.40
CA GLY A 268 15.48 1.86 -0.75
C GLY A 268 14.53 1.65 0.44
N ASN A 269 15.04 1.73 1.68
CA ASN A 269 14.23 1.93 2.88
C ASN A 269 14.79 3.15 3.61
N LEU A 270 14.03 4.24 3.63
CA LEU A 270 14.40 5.52 4.24
C LEU A 270 15.02 5.37 5.63
N LEU A 271 14.47 4.46 6.46
CA LEU A 271 14.93 4.23 7.83
C LEU A 271 16.38 3.72 7.92
N THR A 272 16.92 3.16 6.83
CA THR A 272 18.32 2.68 6.79
C THR A 272 19.33 3.79 6.52
N GLY A 273 18.88 4.95 6.02
CA GLY A 273 19.73 6.09 5.68
C GLY A 273 20.19 6.87 6.91
N PHE A 274 19.38 6.91 7.97
CA PHE A 274 19.68 7.61 9.23
C PHE A 274 20.79 6.95 10.06
N GLY A 275 21.55 6.03 9.45
CA GLY A 275 22.85 5.59 9.94
C GLY A 275 22.87 5.03 11.36
N PHE A 276 21.84 4.31 11.82
CA PHE A 276 21.79 3.74 13.18
C PHE A 276 22.18 4.73 14.30
N TYR A 277 22.07 6.03 14.05
CA TYR A 277 22.46 7.06 14.99
C TYR A 277 21.45 7.11 16.12
N GLU A 278 21.91 7.57 17.29
CA GLU A 278 21.05 7.64 18.45
C GLU A 278 19.86 8.57 18.18
N PRO A 279 18.62 8.13 18.48
CA PRO A 279 18.28 6.84 19.09
C PRO A 279 18.11 5.67 18.08
N TYR A 280 19.02 4.68 18.13
CA TYR A 280 18.94 3.45 17.32
C TYR A 280 17.64 2.66 17.55
N TRP A 281 17.08 2.80 18.76
CA TRP A 281 15.83 2.15 19.15
C TRP A 281 14.62 2.70 18.37
N ILE A 282 14.63 3.96 17.92
CA ILE A 282 13.54 4.52 17.10
C ILE A 282 13.49 3.83 15.74
N VAL A 283 14.65 3.61 15.12
CA VAL A 283 14.77 2.86 13.87
C VAL A 283 14.31 1.42 14.08
N GLY A 284 14.72 0.78 15.18
CA GLY A 284 14.27 -0.55 15.55
C GLY A 284 12.74 -0.64 15.72
N PHE A 285 12.17 0.30 16.47
CA PHE A 285 10.73 0.40 16.70
C PHE A 285 9.95 0.61 15.41
N ALA A 286 10.38 1.53 14.54
CA ALA A 286 9.74 1.76 13.25
C ALA A 286 9.76 0.51 12.35
N ASN A 287 10.86 -0.24 12.33
CA ASN A 287 10.92 -1.51 11.59
C ASN A 287 10.00 -2.59 12.19
N VAL A 288 9.83 -2.64 13.51
CA VAL A 288 8.82 -3.51 14.14
C VAL A 288 7.40 -3.08 13.75
N CYS A 289 7.11 -1.78 13.74
CA CYS A 289 5.81 -1.27 13.26
C CYS A 289 5.54 -1.71 11.82
N ILE A 290 6.51 -1.63 10.91
CA ILE A 290 6.36 -2.11 9.53
C ILE A 290 5.98 -3.60 9.53
N ILE A 291 6.70 -4.45 10.27
CA ILE A 291 6.43 -5.89 10.31
C ILE A 291 4.98 -6.16 10.78
N ILE A 292 4.54 -5.51 11.86
CA ILE A 292 3.17 -5.68 12.39
C ILE A 292 2.14 -5.20 11.37
N HIS A 293 2.38 -4.06 10.72
CA HIS A 293 1.53 -3.54 9.66
C HIS A 293 1.41 -4.54 8.49
N LEU A 294 2.51 -5.13 8.03
CA LEU A 294 2.50 -6.07 6.90
C LEU A 294 1.77 -7.39 7.23
N ILE A 295 1.80 -7.84 8.49
CA ILE A 295 1.02 -9.00 8.93
C ILE A 295 -0.48 -8.70 8.78
N GLY A 296 -0.94 -7.55 9.30
CA GLY A 296 -2.34 -7.14 9.18
C GLY A 296 -2.75 -6.87 7.73
N GLY A 297 -1.89 -6.23 6.94
CA GLY A 297 -2.13 -5.97 5.52
C GLY A 297 -2.28 -7.25 4.70
N TYR A 298 -1.47 -8.29 4.98
CA TYR A 298 -1.57 -9.56 4.27
C TYR A 298 -2.90 -10.27 4.53
N GLN A 299 -3.42 -10.13 5.73
CA GLN A 299 -4.73 -10.68 6.09
C GLN A 299 -5.84 -10.00 5.29
N SER A 300 -5.86 -8.65 5.22
CA SER A 300 -6.79 -7.90 4.37
C SER A 300 -6.66 -8.27 2.89
N LEU A 301 -5.43 -8.46 2.41
CA LEU A 301 -5.13 -8.88 1.04
C LEU A 301 -5.72 -10.25 0.70
N THR A 302 -5.62 -11.22 1.61
CA THR A 302 -6.18 -12.56 1.42
C THR A 302 -7.70 -12.55 1.32
N GLN A 303 -8.36 -11.70 2.12
CA GLN A 303 -9.80 -11.53 2.05
C GLN A 303 -10.22 -10.98 0.70
N LEU A 304 -9.59 -9.90 0.24
CA LEU A 304 -9.85 -9.33 -1.08
C LEU A 304 -9.71 -10.40 -2.17
N LEU A 305 -8.63 -11.21 -2.16
CA LEU A 305 -8.42 -12.30 -3.11
C LEU A 305 -9.47 -13.41 -3.03
N SER A 306 -10.00 -13.71 -1.84
CA SER A 306 -10.97 -14.79 -1.63
C SER A 306 -12.38 -14.48 -2.16
N VAL A 307 -12.76 -13.20 -2.25
CA VAL A 307 -14.07 -12.80 -2.79
C VAL A 307 -14.02 -12.66 -4.33
N GLN A 308 -12.85 -12.38 -4.91
CA GLN A 308 -12.64 -12.29 -6.37
C GLN A 308 -13.05 -13.53 -7.22
N PRO A 309 -13.01 -14.81 -6.77
CA PRO A 309 -13.10 -15.95 -7.69
C PRO A 309 -14.51 -16.38 -8.11
N LYS A 310 -15.60 -15.88 -7.50
CA LYS A 310 -16.96 -16.40 -7.79
C LYS A 310 -18.05 -15.38 -8.12
N SER A 311 -17.84 -14.08 -7.88
CA SER A 311 -18.88 -13.07 -8.17
C SER A 311 -18.40 -11.86 -8.97
N TYR A 312 -17.09 -11.66 -9.15
CA TYR A 312 -16.53 -10.51 -9.88
C TYR A 312 -16.18 -10.85 -11.32
N SER A 313 -17.12 -11.54 -11.99
CA SER A 313 -17.18 -11.52 -13.44
C SER A 313 -17.15 -10.07 -13.91
N ALA A 314 -16.46 -9.78 -15.01
CA ALA A 314 -16.32 -8.46 -15.63
C ALA A 314 -17.64 -7.64 -15.69
N SER A 315 -18.80 -8.30 -15.59
CA SER A 315 -20.14 -7.72 -15.51
C SER A 315 -20.34 -6.68 -14.38
N GLN A 316 -19.81 -6.88 -13.18
CA GLN A 316 -20.07 -5.95 -12.05
C GLN A 316 -19.10 -4.76 -12.04
N CYS A 317 -17.87 -4.96 -12.53
CA CYS A 317 -16.95 -3.87 -12.85
C CYS A 317 -17.50 -3.00 -14.00
N LEU A 318 -18.18 -3.60 -14.99
CA LEU A 318 -18.94 -2.87 -16.01
C LEU A 318 -20.15 -2.11 -15.44
N HIS A 319 -20.89 -2.68 -14.48
CA HIS A 319 -22.01 -1.99 -13.82
C HIS A 319 -21.56 -0.81 -12.96
N LEU A 320 -20.43 -0.93 -12.25
CA LEU A 320 -19.84 0.13 -11.41
C LEU A 320 -19.37 1.37 -12.18
N LEU A 321 -19.16 1.24 -13.49
CA LEU A 321 -18.75 2.34 -14.38
C LEU A 321 -19.93 2.90 -15.19
N LYS A 322 -21.11 2.27 -15.10
CA LYS A 322 -22.27 2.61 -15.94
C LYS A 322 -23.33 3.45 -15.23
N ASP A 323 -23.35 3.49 -13.90
CA ASP A 323 -24.35 4.25 -13.15
C ASP A 323 -23.77 5.46 -12.39
N PRO A 324 -24.41 6.65 -12.50
CA PRO A 324 -23.89 7.98 -12.11
C PRO A 324 -23.74 8.25 -10.60
#